data_AF-E3MTP8-F1
#
_entry.id   AF-E3MTP8-F1
#
_cell.length_a   1.000
_cell.length_b   1.000
_cell.length_c   1.000
_cell.angle_alpha   90.00
_cell.angle_beta   90.00
_cell.angle_gamma   90.00
#
_symmetry.space_group_name_H-M   'P 1'
#
loop_
_entity.id
_entity.type
_entity.pdbx_description
1 polymer ?
#
loop_
_entity_poly.entity_id
_entity_poly.type
_entity_poly.pdbx_seq_one_letter_code
_entity_poly.pdbx_strand_id
1 'polypeptide(L)'
;MSATPEISIYESTFAKSDKTDAILVVRGKKLHVNKGVLSYHSEYFDDLFNGEFKEKSMQEIPINDVKFEDFAATLSLLQHNPIKPTGENAERLLTIADRFLLPVVKPSVELVLITSDKDKLEKIRIADEFKLYDLLNHAAMLYTSYNQFNGFKKTWAYRRLSDNTKAFLFNRLLTILGCDK
;
A
#
# COMPACT_ATOMS: atom_id res chain seq x y z
N MET A 1 -3.04 -31.50 -27.85
CA MET A 1 -4.04 -30.67 -27.14
C MET A 1 -3.27 -29.68 -26.29
N SER A 2 -3.20 -28.42 -26.73
CA SER A 2 -2.57 -27.35 -25.96
C SER A 2 -3.46 -27.06 -24.75
N ALA A 3 -2.98 -27.34 -23.54
CA ALA A 3 -3.66 -26.93 -22.33
C ALA A 3 -3.81 -25.40 -22.36
N THR A 4 -5.05 -24.92 -22.25
CA THR A 4 -5.34 -23.50 -22.04
C THR A 4 -4.60 -23.08 -20.76
N PRO A 5 -3.76 -22.02 -20.77
CA PRO A 5 -3.08 -21.59 -19.56
C PRO A 5 -4.11 -21.28 -18.48
N GLU A 6 -3.89 -21.73 -17.25
CA GLU A 6 -4.69 -21.30 -16.10
C GLU A 6 -4.65 -19.76 -16.02
N ILE A 7 -5.82 -19.15 -16.07
CA ILE A 7 -5.96 -17.70 -15.96
C ILE A 7 -5.49 -17.30 -14.57
N SER A 8 -4.55 -16.35 -14.50
CA SER A 8 -4.02 -15.91 -13.22
C SER A 8 -5.11 -15.23 -12.37
N ILE A 9 -4.97 -15.26 -11.04
CA ILE A 9 -5.91 -14.58 -10.13
C ILE A 9 -6.08 -13.08 -10.46
N TYR A 10 -5.03 -12.44 -10.97
CA TYR A 10 -5.05 -11.04 -11.39
C TYR A 10 -5.93 -10.85 -12.62
N GLU A 11 -5.78 -11.68 -13.64
CA GLU A 11 -6.58 -11.59 -14.88
C GLU A 11 -8.04 -11.95 -14.65
N SER A 12 -8.33 -12.92 -13.76
CA SER A 12 -9.71 -13.25 -13.41
C SER A 12 -10.39 -12.15 -12.59
N THR A 13 -9.65 -11.49 -11.68
CA THR A 13 -10.15 -10.36 -10.88
C THR A 13 -10.54 -9.16 -11.75
N PHE A 14 -9.81 -8.93 -12.85
CA PHE A 14 -10.03 -7.80 -13.76
C PHE A 14 -10.52 -8.22 -15.15
N ALA A 15 -11.25 -9.34 -15.21
CA ALA A 15 -11.91 -9.77 -16.43
C ALA A 15 -13.01 -8.77 -16.85
N LYS A 16 -13.24 -8.63 -18.15
CA LYS A 16 -14.31 -7.77 -18.69
C LYS A 16 -15.66 -8.21 -18.14
N SER A 17 -16.46 -7.24 -17.70
CA SER A 17 -17.86 -7.47 -17.32
C SER A 17 -18.72 -6.25 -17.66
N ASP A 18 -20.04 -6.38 -17.48
CA ASP A 18 -20.99 -5.28 -17.67
C ASP A 18 -20.80 -4.12 -16.67
N LYS A 19 -19.95 -4.31 -15.65
CA LYS A 19 -19.61 -3.30 -14.64
C LYS A 19 -18.33 -2.52 -14.96
N THR A 20 -17.62 -2.88 -16.03
CA THR A 20 -16.33 -2.27 -16.40
C THR A 20 -16.48 -1.43 -17.67
N ASP A 21 -15.90 -0.23 -17.67
CA ASP A 21 -16.05 0.80 -18.71
C ASP A 21 -14.71 1.47 -19.11
N ALA A 22 -13.59 0.96 -18.57
CA ALA A 22 -12.24 1.33 -18.97
C ALA A 22 -11.29 0.14 -19.00
N ILE A 23 -10.19 0.27 -19.74
CA ILE A 23 -9.12 -0.71 -19.81
C ILE A 23 -7.80 -0.01 -19.47
N LEU A 24 -7.17 -0.43 -18.37
CA LEU A 24 -5.79 -0.06 -18.05
C LEU A 24 -4.85 -1.14 -18.57
N VAL A 25 -3.75 -0.75 -19.20
CA VAL A 25 -2.76 -1.67 -19.76
C VAL A 25 -1.43 -1.51 -19.03
N VAL A 26 -1.00 -2.57 -18.35
CA VAL A 26 0.28 -2.62 -17.63
C VAL A 26 1.12 -3.74 -18.22
N ARG A 27 2.28 -3.40 -18.80
CA ARG A 27 3.21 -4.35 -19.44
C ARG A 27 2.49 -5.29 -20.44
N GLY A 28 1.56 -4.75 -21.22
CA GLY A 28 0.79 -5.48 -22.23
C GLY A 28 -0.37 -6.33 -21.69
N LYS A 29 -0.54 -6.42 -20.36
CA LYS A 29 -1.67 -7.11 -19.73
C LYS A 29 -2.79 -6.11 -19.43
N LYS A 30 -4.04 -6.55 -19.61
CA LYS A 30 -5.24 -5.69 -19.53
C LYS A 30 -5.92 -5.86 -18.17
N LEU A 31 -6.36 -4.75 -17.59
CA LEU A 31 -7.19 -4.68 -16.40
C LEU A 31 -8.48 -3.95 -16.77
N HIS A 32 -9.61 -4.67 -16.82
CA HIS A 32 -10.91 -4.05 -17.00
C HIS A 32 -11.38 -3.46 -15.68
N VAL A 33 -11.62 -2.15 -15.66
CA VAL A 33 -11.93 -1.40 -14.43
C VAL A 33 -13.20 -0.58 -14.59
N ASN A 34 -13.72 -0.07 -13.48
CA ASN A 34 -14.82 0.89 -13.45
C ASN A 34 -14.27 2.29 -13.17
N LYS A 35 -14.48 3.22 -14.10
CA LYS A 35 -14.00 4.61 -14.00
C LYS A 35 -14.55 5.31 -12.77
N GLY A 36 -15.86 5.17 -12.51
CA GLY A 36 -16.52 5.80 -11.37
C GLY A 36 -15.93 5.38 -10.03
N VAL A 37 -15.70 4.09 -9.83
CA VAL A 37 -15.09 3.56 -8.59
C VAL A 37 -13.66 4.09 -8.40
N LEU A 38 -12.83 4.05 -9.45
CA LEU A 38 -11.45 4.52 -9.35
C LEU A 38 -11.38 6.03 -9.13
N SER A 39 -12.18 6.82 -9.86
CA SER A 39 -12.22 8.28 -9.74
C SER A 39 -12.71 8.72 -8.36
N TYR A 40 -13.72 8.03 -7.81
CA TYR A 40 -14.23 8.32 -6.48
C TYR A 40 -13.17 8.14 -5.38
N HIS A 41 -12.24 7.20 -5.57
CA HIS A 41 -11.22 6.87 -4.58
C HIS A 41 -9.83 7.47 -4.87
N SER A 42 -9.64 8.14 -6.00
CA SER A 42 -8.36 8.69 -6.43
C SER A 42 -8.52 9.85 -7.38
N GLU A 43 -8.00 11.00 -6.96
CA GLU A 43 -7.90 12.21 -7.78
C GLU A 43 -7.06 11.97 -9.05
N TYR A 44 -6.01 11.14 -8.96
CA TYR A 44 -5.23 10.76 -10.14
C TYR A 44 -6.10 10.07 -11.21
N PHE A 45 -6.95 9.12 -10.80
CA PHE A 45 -7.81 8.42 -11.76
C PHE A 45 -8.97 9.28 -12.24
N ASP A 46 -9.47 10.19 -11.40
CA ASP A 46 -10.46 11.20 -11.82
C ASP A 46 -9.88 12.08 -12.94
N ASP A 47 -8.69 12.65 -12.74
CA ASP A 47 -7.98 13.42 -13.76
C ASP A 47 -7.69 12.59 -15.02
N LEU A 48 -7.26 11.34 -14.85
CA LEU A 48 -6.95 10.44 -15.97
C LEU A 48 -8.17 10.18 -16.86
N PHE A 49 -9.36 10.01 -16.26
CA PHE A 49 -10.57 9.63 -16.99
C PHE A 49 -11.43 10.82 -17.43
N ASN A 50 -11.44 11.89 -16.65
CA ASN A 50 -12.34 13.04 -16.84
C ASN A 50 -11.61 14.31 -17.27
N GLY A 51 -10.30 14.40 -17.05
CA GLY A 51 -9.47 15.55 -17.43
C GLY A 51 -9.32 15.72 -18.95
N GLU A 52 -8.87 16.89 -19.36
CA GLU A 52 -8.73 17.27 -20.79
C GLU A 52 -7.42 16.77 -21.41
N PHE A 53 -7.05 15.53 -21.11
CA PHE A 53 -5.87 14.85 -21.65
C PHE A 53 -6.26 13.88 -22.77
N LYS A 54 -5.27 13.40 -23.53
CA LYS A 54 -5.53 12.51 -24.68
C LYS A 54 -6.11 11.17 -24.22
N GLU A 55 -5.73 10.73 -23.02
CA GLU A 55 -6.11 9.51 -22.34
C GLU A 55 -7.62 9.38 -22.15
N LYS A 56 -8.35 10.48 -21.97
CA LYS A 56 -9.82 10.51 -21.85
C LYS A 56 -10.53 9.86 -23.05
N SER A 57 -9.94 9.96 -24.23
CA SER A 57 -10.47 9.40 -25.48
C SER A 57 -9.91 8.02 -25.84
N MET A 58 -8.94 7.50 -25.06
CA MET A 58 -8.29 6.23 -25.36
C MET A 58 -9.18 5.04 -24.96
N GLN A 59 -9.23 4.03 -25.83
CA GLN A 59 -9.87 2.76 -25.51
C GLN A 59 -9.06 1.93 -24.50
N GLU A 60 -7.73 2.03 -24.58
CA GLU A 60 -6.77 1.34 -23.72
C GLU A 60 -5.75 2.35 -23.20
N ILE A 61 -5.68 2.52 -21.89
CA ILE A 61 -4.86 3.55 -21.25
C ILE A 61 -3.60 2.87 -20.68
N PRO A 62 -2.40 3.19 -21.18
CA PRO A 62 -1.16 2.59 -20.69
C PRO A 62 -0.79 3.14 -19.32
N ILE A 63 -0.45 2.26 -18.39
CA ILE A 63 0.12 2.60 -17.09
C ILE A 63 1.56 2.07 -17.02
N ASN A 64 2.51 2.99 -16.98
CA ASN A 64 3.94 2.71 -17.06
C ASN A 64 4.61 2.68 -15.68
N ASP A 65 5.80 2.07 -15.63
CA ASP A 65 6.68 2.03 -14.46
C ASP A 65 6.06 1.38 -13.21
N VAL A 66 5.19 0.39 -13.41
CA VAL A 66 4.66 -0.46 -12.35
C VAL A 66 4.81 -1.94 -12.70
N LYS A 67 4.89 -2.77 -11.66
CA LYS A 67 4.77 -4.22 -11.82
C LYS A 67 3.29 -4.58 -11.88
N PHE A 68 2.92 -5.42 -12.85
CA PHE A 68 1.52 -5.80 -13.10
C PHE A 68 0.86 -6.38 -11.85
N GLU A 69 1.53 -7.32 -11.19
CA GLU A 69 0.97 -8.05 -10.05
C GLU A 69 0.73 -7.13 -8.85
N ASP A 70 1.68 -6.25 -8.52
CA ASP A 70 1.53 -5.30 -7.42
C ASP A 70 0.44 -4.26 -7.74
N PHE A 71 0.37 -3.77 -8.99
CA PHE A 71 -0.66 -2.80 -9.40
C PHE A 71 -2.06 -3.41 -9.38
N ALA A 72 -2.23 -4.62 -9.92
CA ALA A 72 -3.49 -5.34 -9.89
C ALA A 72 -3.91 -5.68 -8.45
N ALA A 73 -2.97 -6.10 -7.59
CA ALA A 73 -3.25 -6.33 -6.17
C ALA A 73 -3.73 -5.04 -5.48
N THR A 74 -3.06 -3.90 -5.70
CA THR A 74 -3.49 -2.61 -5.13
C THR A 74 -4.88 -2.21 -5.62
N LEU A 75 -5.15 -2.25 -6.92
CA LEU A 75 -6.47 -1.88 -7.46
C LEU A 75 -7.58 -2.84 -7.01
N SER A 76 -7.25 -4.10 -6.75
CA SER A 76 -8.25 -5.08 -6.33
C SER A 76 -8.86 -4.72 -4.97
N LEU A 77 -8.16 -3.94 -4.14
CA LEU A 77 -8.62 -3.48 -2.82
C LEU A 77 -9.81 -2.51 -2.90
N LEU A 78 -10.12 -2.00 -4.08
CA LEU A 78 -11.30 -1.17 -4.36
C LEU A 78 -12.51 -2.01 -4.82
N GLN A 79 -12.32 -3.31 -5.02
CA GLN A 79 -13.34 -4.24 -5.52
C GLN A 79 -13.98 -5.01 -4.37
N HIS A 80 -15.15 -5.59 -4.63
CA HIS A 80 -15.91 -6.38 -3.63
C HIS A 80 -15.15 -7.61 -3.10
N ASN A 81 -14.31 -8.25 -3.92
CA ASN A 81 -13.53 -9.42 -3.51
C ASN A 81 -12.04 -9.21 -3.84
N PRO A 82 -11.32 -8.47 -2.97
CA PRO A 82 -9.95 -8.08 -3.25
C PRO A 82 -8.97 -9.25 -3.15
N ILE A 83 -7.86 -9.14 -3.86
CA ILE A 83 -6.70 -10.01 -3.66
C ILE A 83 -6.09 -9.62 -2.31
N LYS A 84 -6.01 -10.59 -1.39
CA LYS A 84 -5.55 -10.33 -0.02
C LYS A 84 -4.08 -9.85 -0.01
N PRO A 85 -3.78 -8.68 0.58
CA PRO A 85 -2.41 -8.25 0.81
C PRO A 85 -1.67 -9.20 1.76
N THR A 86 -0.35 -9.19 1.69
CA THR A 86 0.54 -9.93 2.60
C THR A 86 1.56 -8.97 3.20
N GLY A 87 2.18 -9.35 4.33
CA GLY A 87 3.27 -8.55 4.92
C GLY A 87 4.48 -8.39 3.99
N GLU A 88 4.62 -9.27 2.98
CA GLU A 88 5.69 -9.23 1.99
C GLU A 88 5.44 -8.18 0.90
N ASN A 89 4.20 -8.04 0.42
CA ASN A 89 3.86 -7.09 -0.64
C ASN A 89 3.34 -5.74 -0.13
N ALA A 90 2.95 -5.65 1.15
CA ALA A 90 2.33 -4.48 1.76
C ALA A 90 3.04 -3.15 1.42
N GLU A 91 4.36 -3.09 1.57
CA GLU A 91 5.12 -1.86 1.28
C GLU A 91 5.03 -1.47 -0.21
N ARG A 92 5.11 -2.45 -1.14
CA ARG A 92 4.95 -2.18 -2.57
C ARG A 92 3.53 -1.69 -2.90
N LEU A 93 2.51 -2.27 -2.25
CA LEU A 93 1.13 -1.84 -2.44
C LEU A 93 0.92 -0.40 -1.94
N LEU A 94 1.54 -0.03 -0.81
CA LEU A 94 1.52 1.33 -0.27
C LEU A 94 2.22 2.33 -1.19
N THR A 95 3.36 1.96 -1.78
CA THR A 95 4.05 2.79 -2.79
C THR A 95 3.17 3.07 -4.00
N ILE A 96 2.44 2.06 -4.48
CA ILE A 96 1.47 2.25 -5.57
C ILE A 96 0.31 3.12 -5.09
N ALA A 97 -0.21 2.87 -3.89
CA ALA A 97 -1.31 3.67 -3.35
C ALA A 97 -0.95 5.16 -3.26
N ASP A 98 0.23 5.51 -2.75
CA ASP A 98 0.69 6.90 -2.70
C ASP A 98 0.89 7.49 -4.09
N ARG A 99 1.51 6.75 -5.02
CA ARG A 99 1.75 7.22 -6.39
C ARG A 99 0.46 7.53 -7.14
N PHE A 100 -0.56 6.70 -6.97
CA PHE A 100 -1.84 6.82 -7.66
C PHE A 100 -2.92 7.47 -6.78
N LEU A 101 -2.53 8.13 -5.69
CA LEU A 101 -3.44 8.85 -4.79
C LEU A 101 -4.65 8.02 -4.33
N LEU A 102 -4.40 6.79 -3.87
CA LEU A 102 -5.40 5.82 -3.39
C LEU A 102 -5.34 5.65 -1.86
N PRO A 103 -5.69 6.66 -1.05
CA PRO A 103 -5.59 6.57 0.41
C PRO A 103 -6.47 5.47 1.00
N VAL A 104 -7.56 5.07 0.31
CA VAL A 104 -8.47 3.99 0.73
C VAL A 104 -7.77 2.64 0.90
N VAL A 105 -6.62 2.44 0.25
CA VAL A 105 -5.82 1.20 0.36
C VAL A 105 -5.15 1.07 1.72
N LYS A 106 -4.78 2.21 2.35
CA LYS A 106 -3.91 2.23 3.53
C LYS A 106 -4.46 1.43 4.72
N PRO A 107 -5.73 1.57 5.16
CA PRO A 107 -6.22 0.86 6.35
C PRO A 107 -6.14 -0.66 6.23
N SER A 108 -6.49 -1.21 5.06
CA SER A 108 -6.45 -2.66 4.82
C SER A 108 -5.02 -3.20 4.84
N VAL A 109 -4.07 -2.46 4.25
CA VAL A 109 -2.65 -2.85 4.24
C VAL A 109 -2.00 -2.65 5.61
N GLU A 110 -2.40 -1.61 6.34
CA GLU A 110 -1.96 -1.33 7.71
C GLU A 110 -2.29 -2.48 8.66
N LEU A 111 -3.52 -3.01 8.60
CA LEU A 111 -3.93 -4.16 9.41
C LEU A 111 -3.10 -5.42 9.11
N VAL A 112 -2.78 -5.65 7.84
CA VAL A 112 -1.91 -6.76 7.42
C VAL A 112 -0.49 -6.57 7.98
N LEU A 113 0.05 -5.34 7.96
CA LEU A 113 1.35 -5.05 8.55
C LEU A 113 1.35 -5.24 10.07
N ILE A 114 0.30 -4.81 10.77
CA ILE A 114 0.15 -4.98 12.24
C ILE A 114 0.31 -6.45 12.61
N THR A 115 -0.42 -7.32 11.90
CA THR A 115 -0.48 -8.76 12.17
C THR A 115 0.65 -9.59 11.55
N SER A 116 1.44 -9.01 10.64
CA SER A 116 2.57 -9.70 10.00
C SER A 116 3.74 -10.00 10.95
N ASP A 117 4.63 -10.88 10.52
CA ASP A 117 5.89 -11.25 11.18
C ASP A 117 7.05 -10.26 10.92
N LYS A 118 6.77 -9.14 10.24
CA LYS A 118 7.76 -8.11 9.92
C LYS A 118 8.43 -7.57 11.20
N ASP A 119 9.72 -7.28 11.11
CA ASP A 119 10.48 -6.72 12.23
C ASP A 119 9.85 -5.42 12.76
N LYS A 120 9.93 -5.20 14.08
CA LYS A 120 9.28 -4.06 14.75
C LYS A 120 9.80 -2.73 14.22
N LEU A 121 11.10 -2.62 13.96
CA LEU A 121 11.70 -1.39 13.46
C LEU A 121 11.35 -1.18 11.98
N GLU A 122 11.23 -2.24 11.19
CA GLU A 122 10.70 -2.14 9.83
C GLU A 122 9.23 -1.71 9.82
N LYS A 123 8.39 -2.20 10.75
CA LYS A 123 7.02 -1.71 10.91
C LYS A 123 6.98 -0.22 11.23
N ILE A 124 7.85 0.25 12.13
CA ILE A 124 7.99 1.69 12.46
C ILE A 124 8.42 2.49 11.23
N ARG A 125 9.41 2.01 10.47
CA ARG A 125 9.91 2.70 9.27
C ARG A 125 8.81 2.85 8.22
N ILE A 126 8.11 1.75 7.90
CA ILE A 126 7.00 1.76 6.94
C ILE A 126 5.88 2.67 7.44
N ALA A 127 5.56 2.60 8.74
CA ALA A 127 4.52 3.44 9.32
C ALA A 127 4.83 4.94 9.22
N ASP A 128 6.08 5.33 9.47
CA ASP A 128 6.53 6.71 9.35
C ASP A 128 6.52 7.22 7.90
N GLU A 129 6.95 6.36 6.97
CA GLU A 129 7.00 6.66 5.53
C GLU A 129 5.60 6.88 4.95
N PHE A 130 4.67 5.97 5.22
CA PHE A 130 3.32 5.98 4.64
C PHE A 130 2.25 6.63 5.52
N LYS A 131 2.63 7.16 6.69
CA LYS A 131 1.75 7.81 7.68
C LYS A 131 0.65 6.88 8.22
N LEU A 132 1.06 5.68 8.65
CA LEU A 132 0.20 4.63 9.20
C LEU A 132 0.25 4.66 10.74
N TYR A 133 -0.67 5.40 11.35
CA TYR A 133 -0.62 5.70 12.79
C TYR A 133 -0.85 4.46 13.67
N ASP A 134 -1.77 3.59 13.31
CA ASP A 134 -2.09 2.39 14.09
C ASP A 134 -0.93 1.40 14.05
N LEU A 135 -0.26 1.27 12.89
CA LEU A 135 0.97 0.48 12.77
C LEU A 135 2.10 1.07 13.61
N LEU A 136 2.29 2.40 13.57
CA LEU A 136 3.33 3.06 14.37
C LEU A 136 3.12 2.81 15.86
N ASN A 137 1.90 3.04 16.35
CA ASN A 137 1.55 2.81 17.75
C ASN A 137 1.76 1.35 18.15
N HIS A 138 1.21 0.42 17.38
CA HIS A 138 1.33 -1.01 17.64
C HIS A 138 2.82 -1.41 17.70
N ALA A 139 3.61 -1.05 16.69
CA ALA A 139 5.01 -1.41 16.62
C ALA A 139 5.86 -0.81 17.76
N ALA A 140 5.58 0.43 18.17
CA ALA A 140 6.23 1.05 19.32
C ALA A 140 5.85 0.38 20.65
N MET A 141 4.61 -0.07 20.81
CA MET A 141 4.16 -0.80 22.00
C MET A 141 4.85 -2.16 22.16
N LEU A 142 5.36 -2.76 21.06
CA LEU A 142 6.16 -3.98 21.10
C LEU A 142 7.55 -3.80 21.75
N TYR A 143 7.98 -2.56 22.02
CA TYR A 143 9.14 -2.27 22.86
C TYR A 143 8.66 -2.15 24.31
N THR A 144 9.14 -3.06 25.17
CA THR A 144 8.70 -3.22 26.55
C THR A 144 9.83 -3.07 27.57
N SER A 145 11.08 -2.92 27.12
CA SER A 145 12.24 -2.73 28.00
C SER A 145 13.31 -1.84 27.36
N TYR A 146 14.09 -1.15 28.21
CA TYR A 146 15.18 -0.26 27.80
C TYR A 146 16.20 -0.96 26.88
N ASN A 147 16.56 -2.21 27.18
CA ASN A 147 17.58 -2.95 26.44
C ASN A 147 17.23 -3.15 24.96
N GLN A 148 15.95 -3.10 24.58
CA GLN A 148 15.52 -3.19 23.18
C GLN A 148 15.85 -1.94 22.37
N PHE A 149 16.20 -0.82 23.02
CA PHE A 149 16.71 0.40 22.39
C PHE A 149 18.24 0.43 22.28
N ASN A 150 18.95 -0.61 22.76
CA ASN A 150 20.40 -0.67 22.62
C ASN A 150 20.80 -0.73 21.14
N GLY A 151 21.71 0.16 20.73
CA GLY A 151 22.17 0.22 19.34
C GLY A 151 21.13 0.77 18.35
N PHE A 152 19.95 1.18 18.81
CA PHE A 152 18.85 1.63 17.96
C PHE A 152 19.24 2.78 17.03
N LYS A 153 19.96 3.78 17.56
CA LYS A 153 20.52 4.91 16.79
C LYS A 153 21.55 4.50 15.72
N LYS A 154 22.13 3.31 15.82
CA LYS A 154 23.11 2.79 14.84
C LYS A 154 22.43 2.15 13.63
N THR A 155 21.16 1.75 13.74
CA THR A 155 20.42 1.11 12.65
C THR A 155 20.14 2.10 11.51
N TRP A 156 20.15 1.60 10.28
CA TRP A 156 19.85 2.42 9.10
C TRP A 156 18.39 2.90 9.10
N ALA A 157 17.46 2.06 9.56
CA ALA A 157 16.04 2.38 9.63
C ALA A 157 15.79 3.58 10.57
N TYR A 158 16.40 3.60 11.77
CA TYR A 158 16.26 4.73 12.69
C TYR A 158 16.73 6.07 12.10
N ARG A 159 17.83 6.07 11.34
CA ARG A 159 18.39 7.30 10.74
C ARG A 159 17.43 7.94 9.74
N ARG A 160 16.58 7.14 9.09
CA ARG A 160 15.60 7.59 8.09
C ARG A 160 14.28 8.06 8.69
N LEU A 161 14.05 7.80 9.99
CA LEU A 161 12.80 8.21 10.65
C LEU A 161 12.71 9.74 10.72
N SER A 162 11.50 10.24 10.54
CA SER A 162 11.15 11.63 10.79
C SER A 162 11.37 12.00 12.26
N ASP A 163 11.57 13.29 12.53
CA ASP A 163 11.77 13.77 13.90
C ASP A 163 10.53 13.53 14.78
N ASN A 164 9.33 13.60 14.20
CA ASN A 164 8.08 13.25 14.88
C ASN A 164 8.10 11.79 15.36
N THR A 165 8.51 10.86 14.50
CA THR A 165 8.59 9.44 14.87
C THR A 165 9.73 9.19 15.86
N LYS A 166 10.87 9.88 15.75
CA LYS A 166 11.94 9.79 16.76
C LYS A 166 11.47 10.31 18.12
N ALA A 167 10.73 11.41 18.16
CA ALA A 167 10.13 11.96 19.38
C ALA A 167 9.10 10.99 19.97
N PHE A 168 8.26 10.38 19.13
CA PHE A 168 7.31 9.35 19.55
C PHE A 168 8.00 8.17 20.24
N LEU A 169 9.08 7.66 19.65
CA LEU A 169 9.86 6.56 20.24
C LEU A 169 10.62 6.98 21.51
N PHE A 170 11.04 8.24 21.60
CA PHE A 170 11.62 8.80 22.82
C PHE A 170 10.58 8.87 23.94
N ASN A 171 9.36 9.33 23.67
CA ASN A 171 8.27 9.31 24.64
C ASN A 171 7.97 7.88 25.10
N ARG A 172 7.93 6.91 24.17
CA ARG A 172 7.80 5.49 24.53
C ARG A 172 8.91 5.01 25.47
N LEU A 173 10.15 5.46 25.25
CA LEU A 173 11.28 5.15 26.12
C LEU A 173 11.11 5.76 27.52
N LEU A 174 10.66 7.01 27.63
CA LEU A 174 10.38 7.67 28.91
C LEU A 174 9.30 6.91 29.71
N THR A 175 8.24 6.45 29.04
CA THR A 175 7.22 5.60 29.67
C THR A 175 7.81 4.31 30.23
N ILE A 176 8.70 3.65 29.49
CA ILE A 176 9.36 2.41 29.93
C ILE A 176 10.29 2.66 31.13
N LEU A 177 10.94 3.83 31.18
CA LEU A 177 11.79 4.24 32.28
C LEU A 177 11.00 4.74 33.51
N GLY A 178 9.67 4.89 33.39
CA GLY A 178 8.80 5.38 34.46
C GLY A 178 8.89 6.89 34.70
N CYS A 179 9.36 7.67 33.72
CA CYS A 179 9.53 9.12 33.82
C CYS A 179 8.22 9.92 33.64
N ASP A 180 7.11 9.25 33.33
CA ASP A 180 5.79 9.87 33.14
C ASP A 180 4.97 9.96 34.46
N LYS A 181 5.59 9.68 35.61
CA LYS A 181 4.97 9.69 36.95
C LYS A 181 5.40 10.88 37.79
#